data_AF-A0A7F8Q3K9-F1
#
_entry.id   AF-A0A7F8Q3K9-F1
#
_cell.length_a   1.000
_cell.length_b   1.000
_cell.length_c   1.000
_cell.angle_alpha   90.00
_cell.angle_beta   90.00
_cell.angle_gamma   90.00
#
_symmetry.space_group_name_H-M   'P 1'
#
loop_
_entity.id
_entity.type
_entity.pdbx_description
1 polymer ?
#
loop_
_entity_poly.entity_id
_entity_poly.type
_entity_poly.pdbx_seq_one_letter_code
_entity_poly.pdbx_strand_id
1 'polypeptide(L)'
;MAAVSVYERPVGGFSFDNCRRNAVLEADFAKKGYRLPAARKTGTTIAGVVYKDGIVLGADTRATEGMVVADKNCSKIHFISPNIYCCGAGTAADTDMTTQLISSNLELHSLSTGRLPRVVTANRMLKQMLFRYQGYIGAALVLGGVDVTGPHLYSIYPHGS
;
A
#
# COMPACT_ATOMS: atom_id res chain seq x y z
N MET A 1 -18.89 44.19 -9.88
CA MET A 1 -18.31 43.45 -8.74
C MET A 1 -18.14 42.01 -9.18
N ALA A 2 -16.90 41.54 -9.33
CA ALA A 2 -16.63 40.15 -9.67
C ALA A 2 -16.91 39.30 -8.43
N ALA A 3 -17.93 38.44 -8.49
CA ALA A 3 -18.18 37.46 -7.45
C ALA A 3 -17.01 36.47 -7.46
N VAL A 4 -16.18 36.53 -6.43
CA VAL A 4 -15.21 35.48 -6.14
C VAL A 4 -16.04 34.26 -5.79
N SER A 5 -16.18 33.34 -6.74
CA SER A 5 -16.72 32.01 -6.49
C SER A 5 -15.79 31.34 -5.48
N VAL A 6 -16.20 31.38 -4.21
CA VAL A 6 -15.58 30.59 -3.16
C VAL A 6 -15.92 29.15 -3.52
N TYR A 7 -14.93 28.41 -4.01
CA TYR A 7 -15.07 26.97 -4.26
C TYR A 7 -15.30 26.30 -2.91
N GLU A 8 -16.57 26.09 -2.55
CA GLU A 8 -16.94 25.24 -1.43
C GLU A 8 -16.46 23.83 -1.76
N ARG A 9 -15.52 23.31 -0.96
CA ARG A 9 -15.10 21.91 -1.10
C ARG A 9 -16.32 21.03 -0.85
N PRO A 10 -16.67 20.13 -1.77
CA PRO A 10 -17.78 19.22 -1.57
C PRO A 10 -17.55 18.40 -0.29
N VAL A 11 -18.58 18.35 0.56
CA VAL A 11 -18.56 17.59 1.81
C VAL A 11 -18.73 16.11 1.47
N GLY A 12 -17.61 15.45 1.22
CA GLY A 12 -17.53 14.01 0.96
C GLY A 12 -17.79 13.61 -0.51
N GLY A 13 -17.26 12.43 -0.88
CA GLY A 13 -17.39 11.83 -2.22
C GLY A 13 -16.09 11.85 -3.05
N PHE A 14 -16.06 11.04 -4.11
CA PHE A 14 -14.99 11.07 -5.11
C PHE A 14 -15.19 12.28 -6.05
N SER A 15 -14.26 13.23 -6.07
CA SER A 15 -14.23 14.30 -7.08
C SER A 15 -13.47 13.83 -8.32
N PHE A 16 -14.15 13.85 -9.47
CA PHE A 16 -13.57 13.54 -10.77
C PHE A 16 -13.23 14.80 -11.59
N ASP A 17 -13.26 15.99 -10.97
CA ASP A 17 -12.99 17.26 -11.66
C ASP A 17 -11.61 17.25 -12.33
N ASN A 18 -10.64 16.61 -11.67
CA ASN A 18 -9.29 16.42 -12.18
C ASN A 18 -9.24 15.49 -13.42
N CYS A 19 -10.18 14.55 -13.57
CA CYS A 19 -10.21 13.67 -14.75
C CYS A 19 -10.52 14.48 -16.02
N ARG A 20 -11.51 15.37 -15.95
CA ARG A 20 -11.87 16.24 -17.08
C ARG A 20 -10.72 17.18 -17.44
N ARG A 21 -10.09 17.79 -16.42
CA ARG A 21 -8.89 18.62 -16.62
C ARG A 21 -7.78 17.83 -17.30
N ASN A 22 -7.47 16.62 -16.83
CA ASN A 22 -6.40 15.79 -17.38
C ASN A 22 -6.69 15.41 -18.85
N ALA A 23 -7.94 15.11 -19.22
CA ALA A 23 -8.31 14.83 -20.60
C ALA A 23 -8.11 16.03 -21.54
N VAL A 24 -8.44 17.24 -21.08
CA VAL A 24 -8.19 18.48 -21.85
C VAL A 24 -6.69 18.72 -22.00
N LEU A 25 -5.92 18.55 -20.92
CA LEU A 25 -4.46 18.67 -20.97
C LEU A 25 -3.84 17.64 -21.92
N GLU A 26 -4.29 16.38 -21.90
CA GLU A 26 -3.87 15.35 -22.86
C GLU A 26 -4.09 15.80 -24.30
N ALA A 27 -5.30 16.29 -24.62
CA ALA A 27 -5.64 16.74 -25.96
C ALA A 27 -4.80 17.96 -26.41
N ASP A 28 -4.57 18.93 -25.54
CA ASP A 28 -3.83 20.14 -25.88
C ASP A 28 -2.32 19.93 -25.98
N PHE A 29 -1.75 19.06 -25.14
CA PHE A 29 -0.34 18.66 -25.25
C PHE A 29 -0.11 17.85 -26.52
N ALA A 30 -1.04 16.95 -26.89
CA ALA A 30 -0.97 16.19 -28.14
C ALA A 30 -0.96 17.11 -29.38
N LYS A 31 -1.81 18.15 -29.42
CA LYS A 31 -1.82 19.16 -30.51
C LYS A 31 -0.50 19.91 -30.63
N LYS A 32 0.20 20.12 -29.51
CA LYS A 32 1.49 20.82 -29.45
C LYS A 32 2.70 19.88 -29.65
N GLY A 33 2.47 18.59 -29.92
CA GLY A 33 3.54 17.61 -30.16
C GLY A 33 4.26 17.14 -28.89
N TYR A 34 3.75 17.45 -27.70
CA TYR A 34 4.34 17.02 -26.43
C TYR A 34 3.75 15.69 -25.96
N ARG A 35 4.61 14.79 -25.47
CA ARG A 35 4.19 13.56 -24.79
C ARG A 35 4.09 13.79 -23.29
N LEU A 36 2.99 13.35 -22.69
CA LEU A 36 2.86 13.32 -21.24
C LEU A 36 3.72 12.20 -20.63
N PRO A 37 4.11 12.34 -19.35
CA PRO A 37 4.80 11.29 -18.63
C PRO A 37 3.99 9.99 -18.64
N ALA A 38 4.62 8.89 -19.03
CA ALA A 38 3.99 7.58 -18.94
C ALA A 38 3.77 7.19 -17.47
N ALA A 39 2.53 6.86 -17.11
CA ALA A 39 2.25 6.31 -15.79
C ALA A 39 3.00 4.99 -15.61
N ARG A 40 3.74 4.87 -14.50
CA ARG A 40 4.45 3.62 -14.16
C ARG A 40 3.41 2.54 -13.86
N LYS A 41 3.35 1.50 -14.69
CA LYS A 41 2.52 0.31 -14.45
C LYS A 41 3.37 -0.76 -13.76
N THR A 42 3.05 -1.05 -12.50
CA THR A 42 3.76 -2.04 -11.66
C THR A 42 2.97 -3.33 -11.45
N GLY A 43 1.88 -3.54 -12.20
CA GLY A 43 0.97 -4.69 -12.06
C GLY A 43 -0.04 -4.53 -10.93
N THR A 44 0.45 -4.23 -9.72
CA THR A 44 -0.33 -4.12 -8.49
C THR A 44 -0.34 -2.69 -7.96
N THR A 45 -1.46 -2.24 -7.38
CA THR A 45 -1.56 -0.96 -6.66
C THR A 45 -2.07 -1.19 -5.23
N ILE A 46 -1.25 -0.79 -4.25
CA ILE A 46 -1.59 -0.80 -2.82
C ILE A 46 -1.44 0.62 -2.26
N ALA A 47 -2.27 0.97 -1.28
CA ALA A 47 -2.26 2.25 -0.61
C ALA A 47 -2.69 2.12 0.85
N GLY A 48 -2.22 3.03 1.68
CA GLY A 48 -2.65 3.16 3.06
C GLY A 48 -2.78 4.63 3.45
N VAL A 49 -3.73 4.93 4.34
CA VAL A 49 -3.90 6.27 4.91
C VAL A 49 -4.18 6.18 6.41
N VAL A 50 -3.55 7.07 7.16
CA VAL A 50 -3.82 7.26 8.58
C VAL A 50 -4.89 8.34 8.73
N TYR A 51 -5.92 8.06 9.52
CA TYR A 51 -6.94 9.04 9.91
C TYR A 51 -6.99 9.14 11.45
N LYS A 52 -7.85 10.02 11.97
CA LYS A 52 -7.91 10.36 13.40
C LYS A 52 -7.94 9.13 14.32
N ASP A 53 -8.74 8.11 13.96
CA ASP A 53 -9.02 6.98 14.84
C ASP A 53 -8.39 5.66 14.37
N GLY A 54 -7.61 5.68 13.29
CA GLY A 54 -7.02 4.44 12.77
C GLY A 54 -6.37 4.55 11.40
N ILE A 55 -6.40 3.42 10.68
CA ILE A 55 -5.76 3.26 9.38
C ILE A 55 -6.74 2.60 8.42
N VAL A 56 -6.71 3.01 7.16
CA VAL A 56 -7.35 2.32 6.05
C VAL A 56 -6.27 1.82 5.11
N LEU A 57 -6.29 0.52 4.80
CA LEU A 57 -5.47 -0.12 3.79
C LEU A 57 -6.34 -0.49 2.60
N GLY A 58 -5.82 -0.30 1.38
CA GLY A 58 -6.53 -0.60 0.14
C GLY A 58 -5.60 -1.22 -0.88
N ALA A 59 -6.10 -2.23 -1.60
CA ALA A 59 -5.40 -2.90 -2.67
C ALA A 59 -6.39 -3.25 -3.79
N ASP A 60 -5.90 -3.29 -5.03
CA ASP A 60 -6.65 -3.90 -6.12
C ASP A 60 -6.64 -5.43 -6.04
N THR A 61 -7.48 -6.13 -6.82
CA THR A 61 -7.59 -7.60 -6.78
C THR A 61 -7.02 -8.30 -8.02
N ARG A 62 -6.45 -7.55 -8.98
CA ARG A 62 -5.87 -8.12 -10.19
C ARG A 62 -4.46 -8.68 -9.92
N ALA A 63 -4.19 -9.89 -10.36
CA ALA A 63 -2.84 -10.46 -10.46
C ALA A 63 -2.53 -10.80 -11.92
N THR A 64 -1.32 -10.47 -12.37
CA THR A 64 -0.88 -10.67 -13.76
C THR A 64 0.38 -11.50 -13.80
N GLU A 65 0.47 -12.39 -14.79
CA GLU A 65 1.69 -13.09 -15.16
C GLU A 65 2.12 -12.58 -16.54
N GLY A 66 3.17 -11.75 -16.55
CA GLY A 66 3.53 -10.96 -17.72
C GLY A 66 2.39 -10.02 -18.15
N MET A 67 1.89 -10.19 -19.37
CA MET A 67 0.82 -9.36 -19.95
C MET A 67 -0.58 -9.99 -19.79
N VAL A 68 -0.69 -11.16 -19.15
CA VAL A 68 -1.95 -11.90 -18.99
C VAL A 68 -2.45 -11.75 -17.56
N VAL A 69 -3.76 -11.53 -17.40
CA VAL A 69 -4.39 -11.55 -16.08
C VAL A 69 -4.55 -13.00 -15.63
N ALA A 70 -3.76 -13.41 -14.66
CA ALA A 70 -3.79 -14.76 -14.08
C ALA A 70 -4.95 -14.92 -13.10
N ASP A 71 -5.21 -13.89 -12.29
CA ASP A 71 -6.33 -13.87 -11.34
C ASP A 71 -6.97 -12.48 -11.28
N LYS A 72 -8.31 -12.43 -11.25
CA LYS A 72 -9.09 -11.20 -11.12
C LYS A 72 -9.47 -10.89 -9.67
N ASN A 73 -9.35 -11.86 -8.77
CA ASN A 73 -9.82 -11.79 -7.40
C ASN A 73 -8.75 -12.23 -6.37
N CYS A 74 -7.50 -11.82 -6.60
CA CYS A 74 -6.38 -12.09 -5.70
C CYS A 74 -6.43 -11.15 -4.48
N SER A 75 -6.36 -11.69 -3.27
CA SER A 75 -6.22 -10.90 -2.05
C SER A 75 -4.77 -10.53 -1.81
N LYS A 76 -4.50 -9.23 -1.66
CA LYS A 76 -3.16 -8.68 -1.39
C LYS A 76 -3.00 -8.11 0.00
N ILE A 77 -4.04 -8.25 0.83
CA ILE A 77 -4.06 -7.74 2.21
C ILE A 77 -3.96 -8.96 3.12
N HIS A 78 -2.80 -9.12 3.72
CA HIS A 78 -2.44 -10.25 4.55
C HIS A 78 -2.64 -9.91 6.03
N PHE A 79 -3.21 -10.87 6.76
CA PHE A 79 -3.30 -10.82 8.21
C PHE A 79 -1.91 -11.01 8.83
N ILE A 80 -1.60 -10.23 9.88
CA ILE A 80 -0.35 -10.35 10.64
C ILE A 80 -0.64 -10.58 12.13
N SER A 81 -1.53 -9.79 12.70
CA SER A 81 -2.05 -9.95 14.06
C SER A 81 -3.44 -9.31 14.15
N PRO A 82 -4.21 -9.52 15.25
CA PRO A 82 -5.55 -8.94 15.37
C PRO A 82 -5.63 -7.41 15.20
N ASN A 83 -4.51 -6.70 15.35
CA ASN A 83 -4.40 -5.25 15.23
C ASN A 83 -3.46 -4.76 14.11
N ILE A 84 -2.93 -5.68 13.28
CA ILE A 84 -1.95 -5.36 12.23
C ILE A 84 -2.28 -6.14 10.95
N TYR A 85 -2.33 -5.41 9.83
CA TYR A 85 -2.44 -5.95 8.48
C TYR A 85 -1.30 -5.45 7.60
N CYS A 86 -0.98 -6.18 6.55
CA CYS A 86 0.08 -5.84 5.62
C CYS A 86 -0.38 -6.03 4.17
N CYS A 87 -0.18 -5.03 3.32
CA CYS A 87 -0.42 -5.15 1.89
C CYS A 87 0.87 -5.55 1.15
N GLY A 88 0.77 -6.54 0.26
CA GLY A 88 1.87 -7.02 -0.58
C GLY A 88 1.86 -6.45 -2.00
N ALA A 89 3.03 -6.07 -2.51
CA ALA A 89 3.30 -5.78 -3.91
C ALA A 89 4.67 -6.33 -4.32
N GLY A 90 4.88 -6.53 -5.61
CA GLY A 90 6.07 -7.19 -6.16
C GLY A 90 5.82 -8.66 -6.46
N THR A 91 6.80 -9.52 -6.19
CA THR A 91 6.67 -10.97 -6.41
C THR A 91 5.66 -11.55 -5.41
N ALA A 92 4.54 -12.08 -5.90
CA ALA A 92 3.43 -12.54 -5.05
C ALA A 92 3.87 -13.63 -4.03
N ALA A 93 4.63 -14.63 -4.48
CA ALA A 93 5.12 -15.68 -3.59
C ALA A 93 6.05 -15.14 -2.48
N ASP A 94 6.89 -14.15 -2.80
CA ASP A 94 7.77 -13.52 -1.81
C ASP A 94 6.96 -12.78 -0.75
N THR A 95 5.90 -12.06 -1.14
CA THR A 95 5.03 -11.35 -0.18
C THR A 95 4.27 -12.31 0.71
N ASP A 96 3.73 -13.40 0.15
CA ASP A 96 2.96 -14.40 0.89
C ASP A 96 3.83 -15.09 1.96
N MET A 97 4.98 -15.63 1.55
CA MET A 97 5.85 -16.36 2.47
C MET A 97 6.48 -15.44 3.51
N THR A 98 6.85 -14.21 3.13
CA THR A 98 7.40 -13.22 4.06
C THR A 98 6.37 -12.82 5.11
N THR A 99 5.13 -12.50 4.71
CA THR A 99 4.09 -12.08 5.65
C THR A 99 3.64 -13.22 6.57
N GLN A 100 3.50 -14.45 6.05
CA GLN A 100 3.20 -15.63 6.86
C GLN A 100 4.26 -15.88 7.93
N LEU A 101 5.55 -15.83 7.56
CA LEU A 101 6.65 -16.03 8.50
C LEU A 101 6.64 -14.97 9.62
N ILE A 102 6.42 -13.70 9.27
CA ILE A 102 6.34 -12.63 10.27
C ILE A 102 5.09 -12.77 11.14
N SER A 103 3.95 -13.15 10.58
CA SER A 103 2.73 -13.44 11.34
C SER A 103 2.97 -14.52 12.39
N SER A 104 3.58 -15.64 12.02
CA SER A 104 3.89 -16.74 12.96
C SER A 104 4.86 -16.31 14.07
N ASN A 105 5.90 -15.54 13.72
CA ASN A 105 6.85 -15.04 14.72
C ASN A 105 6.20 -14.03 15.68
N LEU A 106 5.28 -13.19 15.19
CA LEU A 106 4.54 -12.26 16.05
C LEU A 106 3.53 -12.96 16.93
N GLU A 107 2.88 -14.02 16.45
CA GLU A 107 2.01 -14.85 17.27
C GLU A 107 2.80 -15.48 18.42
N LEU A 108 3.94 -16.11 18.14
CA LEU A 108 4.84 -16.64 19.18
C LEU A 108 5.28 -15.55 20.17
N HIS A 109 5.64 -14.37 19.68
CA HIS A 109 6.00 -13.23 20.53
C HIS A 109 4.83 -12.79 21.43
N SER A 110 3.61 -12.73 20.89
CA SER A 110 2.42 -12.34 21.64
C SER A 110 2.03 -13.35 22.70
N LEU A 111 2.14 -14.65 22.40
CA LEU A 111 1.89 -15.75 23.34
C LEU A 111 2.91 -15.75 24.47
N SER A 112 4.19 -15.53 24.15
CA SER A 112 5.26 -15.45 25.15
C SER A 112 5.14 -14.23 26.07
N THR A 113 4.73 -13.08 25.52
CA THR A 113 4.61 -11.83 26.30
C THR A 113 3.26 -11.66 26.98
N GLY A 114 2.24 -12.42 26.57
CA GLY A 114 0.86 -12.27 27.02
C GLY A 114 0.24 -10.91 26.65
N ARG A 115 0.76 -10.25 25.60
CA ARG A 115 0.36 -8.89 25.21
C ARG A 115 0.15 -8.79 23.70
N LEU A 116 -0.70 -7.86 23.30
CA LEU A 116 -0.91 -7.54 21.89
C LEU A 116 0.38 -6.95 21.29
N PRO A 117 0.81 -7.42 20.10
CA PRO A 117 2.05 -6.97 19.49
C PRO A 117 1.98 -5.50 19.04
N ARG A 118 3.14 -4.84 19.05
CA ARG A 118 3.31 -3.46 18.54
C ARG A 118 3.66 -3.46 17.05
N VAL A 119 3.23 -2.42 16.33
CA VAL A 119 3.48 -2.30 14.88
C VAL A 119 4.97 -2.18 14.58
N VAL A 120 5.72 -1.52 15.47
CA VAL A 120 7.18 -1.37 15.34
C VAL A 120 7.95 -2.69 15.38
N THR A 121 7.41 -3.71 16.07
CA THR A 121 8.03 -5.04 16.15
C THR A 121 7.95 -5.73 14.78
N ALA A 122 6.76 -5.72 14.17
CA ALA A 122 6.54 -6.24 12.82
C ALA A 122 7.42 -5.54 11.78
N ASN A 123 7.46 -4.19 11.83
CA ASN A 123 8.29 -3.37 10.94
C ASN A 123 9.78 -3.76 11.07
N ARG A 124 10.29 -3.90 12.29
CA ARG A 124 11.70 -4.27 12.51
C ARG A 124 12.03 -5.66 11.98
N MET A 125 11.17 -6.65 12.22
CA MET A 125 11.37 -8.01 11.74
C MET A 125 11.42 -8.06 10.21
N LEU A 126 10.49 -7.39 9.53
CA LEU A 126 10.45 -7.29 8.08
C LEU A 126 11.71 -6.65 7.51
N LYS A 127 12.10 -5.48 8.02
CA LYS A 127 13.29 -4.76 7.53
C LYS A 127 14.57 -5.58 7.71
N GLN A 128 14.75 -6.21 8.87
CA GLN A 128 15.93 -7.05 9.14
C GLN A 128 15.96 -8.30 8.25
N MET A 129 14.81 -8.96 8.07
CA MET A 129 14.71 -10.11 7.17
C MET A 129 15.04 -9.73 5.73
N LEU A 130 14.37 -8.70 5.18
CA LEU A 130 14.57 -8.28 3.79
C LEU A 130 16.00 -7.78 3.55
N PHE A 131 16.56 -7.01 4.49
CA PHE A 131 17.95 -6.57 4.41
C PHE A 131 18.92 -7.76 4.44
N ARG A 132 18.66 -8.81 5.22
CA ARG A 132 19.50 -10.02 5.21
C ARG A 132 19.62 -10.65 3.82
N TYR A 133 18.56 -10.58 3.02
CA TYR A 133 18.55 -11.09 1.65
C TYR A 133 18.94 -10.03 0.60
N GLN A 134 19.40 -8.84 1.00
CA GLN A 134 19.98 -7.81 0.11
C GLN A 134 19.13 -7.47 -1.12
N GLY A 135 17.80 -7.60 -1.03
CA GLY A 135 16.86 -7.33 -2.13
C GLY A 135 16.56 -8.50 -3.08
N TYR A 136 17.07 -9.71 -2.82
CA TYR A 136 16.69 -10.90 -3.60
C TYR A 136 15.23 -11.31 -3.37
N ILE A 137 14.67 -10.99 -2.20
CA ILE A 137 13.24 -11.17 -1.93
C ILE A 137 12.51 -9.92 -2.41
N GLY A 138 11.73 -10.06 -3.48
CA GLY A 138 11.06 -8.96 -4.20
C GLY A 138 9.76 -8.49 -3.55
N ALA A 139 9.72 -8.38 -2.21
CA ALA A 139 8.54 -7.99 -1.46
C ALA A 139 8.55 -6.48 -1.13
N ALA A 140 7.61 -5.74 -1.70
CA ALA A 140 7.31 -4.36 -1.33
C ALA A 140 6.03 -4.35 -0.49
N LEU A 141 6.10 -3.80 0.72
CA LEU A 141 5.07 -3.97 1.73
C LEU A 141 4.55 -2.63 2.25
N VAL A 142 3.24 -2.55 2.49
CA VAL A 142 2.62 -1.47 3.27
C VAL A 142 2.06 -2.09 4.55
N LEU A 143 2.72 -1.83 5.67
CA LEU A 143 2.37 -2.35 6.98
C LEU A 143 1.57 -1.31 7.76
N GLY A 144 0.35 -1.65 8.16
CA GLY A 144 -0.52 -0.78 8.94
C GLY A 144 -1.05 -1.50 10.17
N GLY A 145 -1.05 -0.83 11.31
CA GLY A 145 -1.71 -1.33 12.50
C GLY A 145 -1.97 -0.24 13.53
N VAL A 146 -2.77 -0.58 14.53
CA VAL A 146 -3.05 0.29 15.68
C VAL A 146 -2.56 -0.41 16.92
N ASP A 147 -1.66 0.23 17.67
CA ASP A 147 -1.19 -0.29 18.95
C ASP A 147 -1.48 0.71 20.08
N VAL A 148 -1.00 0.39 21.28
CA VAL A 148 -1.22 1.21 22.49
C VAL A 148 -0.71 2.66 22.36
N THR A 149 0.15 2.95 21.38
CA THR A 149 0.66 4.29 21.11
C THR A 149 -0.07 5.02 19.97
N GLY A 150 -1.02 4.35 19.32
CA GLY A 150 -1.84 4.91 18.24
C GLY A 150 -1.67 4.19 16.89
N PRO A 151 -2.18 4.79 15.80
CA PRO A 151 -2.05 4.25 14.45
C PRO A 151 -0.64 4.48 13.89
N HIS A 152 -0.04 3.41 13.36
CA HIS A 152 1.25 3.47 12.66
C HIS A 152 1.15 2.85 11.27
N LEU A 153 1.65 3.58 10.27
CA LEU A 153 1.70 3.14 8.88
C LEU A 153 3.13 3.24 8.35
N TYR A 154 3.63 2.15 7.78
CA TYR A 154 4.99 2.05 7.23
C TYR A 154 4.95 1.52 5.80
N SER A 155 5.84 2.05 4.96
CA SER A 155 6.23 1.46 3.69
C SER A 155 7.59 0.80 3.84
N ILE A 156 7.72 -0.46 3.41
CA ILE A 156 8.95 -1.24 3.49
C ILE A 156 9.30 -1.70 2.08
N TYR A 157 10.49 -1.34 1.61
CA TYR A 157 10.96 -1.73 0.28
C TYR A 157 11.78 -3.03 0.33
N PRO A 158 11.94 -3.74 -0.81
CA PRO A 158 12.65 -5.03 -0.89
C PRO A 158 14.07 -5.04 -0.30
N HIS A 159 14.76 -3.90 -0.29
CA HIS A 159 16.11 -3.76 0.28
C HIS A 159 16.13 -3.55 1.80
N GLY A 160 14.97 -3.56 2.47
CA GLY A 160 14.86 -3.35 3.92
C GLY A 160 14.88 -1.88 4.36
N SER A 161 14.69 -0.92 3.43
CA SER A 161 14.54 0.51 3.73
C SER A 161 13.12 0.87 4.15
#